data_AF-A0A961YK27-F1
#
_entry.id   AF-A0A961YK27-F1
#
_cell.length_a   1.000
_cell.length_b   1.000
_cell.length_c   1.000
_cell.angle_alpha   90.00
_cell.angle_beta   90.00
_cell.angle_gamma   90.00
#
_symmetry.space_group_name_H-M   'P 1'
#
loop_
_entity.id
_entity.type
_entity.pdbx_description
1 polymer ?
#
loop_
_entity_poly.entity_id
_entity_poly.type
_entity_poly.pdbx_seq_one_letter_code
_entity_poly.pdbx_strand_id
1 'polypeptide(L)'
;MPAPFDEMTHADGTCRQGYELIKRWLESETPESLAHRRLEAELLFRRIGITFAVYGDDEAEERIIPFDIIPRVLTQQEWRKLSTGLEQRVKALNMFLADIYGAGEIMKAGIIPQDLVYRNPYFRPEMMGHKLPHDIYIQIAGIDLVRTDADEFYVLEDNARTPSGVSYMLENREVMMRIFPDLFADYRIDPVETYPEELLATLKSVAPLSAPGEPTVALLTPGPLNSAYYEHSFLADKLGIDLVEGSDLLVRDNVVFMRTTEGPK
;
A
#
# COMPACT_ATOMS: atom_id res chain seq x y z
N MET A 1 9.14 31.77 11.03
CA MET A 1 8.04 30.81 10.81
C MET A 1 7.87 30.03 12.10
N PRO A 2 6.65 29.67 12.53
CA PRO A 2 6.49 28.73 13.62
C PRO A 2 7.18 27.41 13.28
N ALA A 3 7.71 26.72 14.30
CA ALA A 3 8.30 25.40 14.11
C ALA A 3 7.23 24.42 13.62
N PRO A 4 7.54 23.54 12.65
CA PRO A 4 6.64 22.46 12.26
C PRO A 4 6.28 21.56 13.45
N PHE A 5 5.14 20.88 13.35
CA PHE A 5 4.75 19.87 14.32
C PHE A 5 5.79 18.74 14.37
N ASP A 6 6.19 18.37 15.58
CA ASP A 6 7.07 17.23 15.85
C ASP A 6 6.30 16.11 16.55
N GLU A 7 6.48 14.87 16.08
CA GLU A 7 5.74 13.68 16.54
C GLU A 7 6.14 13.25 17.96
N MET A 8 7.38 13.49 18.35
CA MET A 8 7.92 13.02 19.63
C MET A 8 7.81 14.09 20.72
N THR A 9 8.01 15.35 20.37
CA THR A 9 8.21 16.45 21.32
C THR A 9 7.19 17.57 21.15
N HIS A 10 6.72 18.07 22.28
CA HIS A 10 5.96 19.31 22.37
C HIS A 10 6.87 20.54 22.27
N ALA A 11 6.27 21.71 22.00
CA ALA A 11 7.00 22.97 21.92
C ALA A 11 7.70 23.37 23.24
N ASP A 12 7.24 22.84 24.38
CA ASP A 12 7.85 23.03 25.70
C ASP A 12 8.93 21.99 26.04
N GLY A 13 9.25 21.09 25.10
CA GLY A 13 10.25 20.04 25.26
C GLY A 13 9.74 18.77 25.96
N THR A 14 8.45 18.72 26.34
CA THR A 14 7.86 17.51 26.91
C THR A 14 7.61 16.44 25.82
N CYS A 15 7.60 15.17 26.22
CA CYS A 15 7.36 14.06 25.29
C CYS A 15 5.86 13.88 25.03
N ARG A 16 5.50 13.60 23.78
CA ARG A 16 4.14 13.24 23.37
C ARG A 16 3.80 11.81 23.75
N GLN A 17 2.49 11.59 23.94
CA GLN A 17 1.93 10.28 24.17
C GLN A 17 2.26 9.32 23.03
N GLY A 18 2.67 8.10 23.39
CA GLY A 18 3.03 7.05 22.44
C GLY A 18 4.53 7.03 22.15
N TYR A 19 5.27 8.11 22.44
CA TYR A 19 6.71 8.19 22.24
C TYR A 19 7.52 8.00 23.53
N GLU A 20 6.91 7.87 24.70
CA GLU A 20 7.65 7.85 25.97
C GLU A 20 8.60 6.65 26.09
N LEU A 21 8.23 5.50 25.54
CA LEU A 21 9.08 4.31 25.51
C LEU A 21 10.25 4.51 24.54
N ILE A 22 10.00 5.02 23.33
CA ILE A 22 11.05 5.37 22.36
C ILE A 22 12.02 6.40 22.95
N LYS A 23 11.51 7.44 23.62
CA LYS A 23 12.35 8.47 24.26
C LYS A 23 13.24 7.86 25.33
N ARG A 24 12.70 7.01 26.20
CA ARG A 24 13.48 6.30 27.23
C ARG A 24 14.53 5.38 26.62
N TRP A 25 14.17 4.67 25.56
CA TRP A 25 15.10 3.82 24.82
C TRP A 25 16.24 4.66 24.21
N LEU A 26 15.92 5.76 23.53
CA LEU A 26 16.91 6.69 22.97
C LEU A 26 17.84 7.28 24.03
N GLU A 27 17.32 7.64 25.20
CA GLU A 27 18.10 8.15 26.33
C GLU A 27 19.04 7.09 26.93
N SER A 28 18.73 5.80 26.74
CA SER A 28 19.54 4.69 27.24
C SER A 28 20.64 4.22 26.28
N GLU A 29 20.55 4.60 25.00
CA GLU A 29 21.46 4.18 23.95
C GLU A 29 22.62 5.16 23.76
N THR A 30 23.80 4.65 23.40
CA THR A 30 24.93 5.52 23.00
C THR A 30 24.91 5.80 21.50
N PRO A 31 25.51 6.91 21.04
CA PRO A 31 25.64 7.20 19.61
C PRO A 31 26.29 6.06 18.82
N GLU A 32 27.27 5.36 19.40
CA GLU A 32 27.96 4.23 18.78
C GLU A 32 27.02 3.03 18.64
N SER A 33 26.18 2.76 19.65
CA SER A 33 25.18 1.69 19.60
C SER A 33 24.14 1.96 18.50
N LEU A 34 23.61 3.19 18.43
CA LEU A 34 22.67 3.58 17.38
C LEU A 34 23.29 3.47 15.98
N ALA A 35 24.55 3.90 15.83
CA ALA A 35 25.28 3.76 14.56
C ALA A 35 25.47 2.29 14.17
N HIS A 36 25.76 1.41 15.13
CA HIS A 36 25.86 -0.03 14.90
C HIS A 36 24.53 -0.64 14.44
N ARG A 37 23.43 -0.32 15.13
CA ARG A 37 22.09 -0.79 14.77
C ARG A 37 21.64 -0.30 13.40
N ARG A 38 21.98 0.95 13.03
CA ARG A 38 21.73 1.46 11.68
C ARG A 38 22.48 0.66 10.62
N LEU A 39 23.75 0.35 10.86
CA LEU A 39 24.55 -0.49 9.94
C LEU A 39 23.97 -1.91 9.84
N GLU A 40 23.51 -2.48 10.96
CA GLU A 40 22.85 -3.78 10.97
C GLU A 40 21.55 -3.76 10.15
N ALA A 41 20.73 -2.72 10.29
CA ALA A 41 19.54 -2.51 9.46
C ALA A 41 19.89 -2.45 7.97
N GLU A 42 20.86 -1.61 7.58
CA GLU A 42 21.31 -1.51 6.19
C GLU A 42 21.78 -2.86 5.62
N LEU A 43 22.48 -3.69 6.42
CA LEU A 43 22.90 -5.02 6.02
C LEU A 43 21.73 -6.00 5.87
N LEU A 44 20.71 -5.91 6.72
CA LEU A 44 19.49 -6.70 6.59
C LEU A 44 18.71 -6.34 5.33
N PHE A 45 18.48 -5.04 5.08
CA PHE A 45 17.82 -4.55 3.86
C PHE A 45 18.55 -5.02 2.59
N ARG A 46 19.90 -4.97 2.59
CA ARG A 46 20.72 -5.52 1.49
C ARG A 46 20.51 -7.01 1.28
N ARG A 47 20.40 -7.79 2.35
CA ARG A 47 20.26 -9.25 2.27
C ARG A 47 18.87 -9.67 1.80
N ILE A 48 17.85 -8.92 2.18
CA ILE A 48 16.46 -9.16 1.78
C ILE A 48 16.25 -8.75 0.31
N GLY A 49 17.11 -7.87 -0.21
CA GLY A 49 17.09 -7.47 -1.62
C GLY A 49 16.03 -6.42 -1.93
N ILE A 50 15.67 -5.60 -0.94
CA ILE A 50 14.72 -4.50 -1.12
C ILE A 50 15.45 -3.39 -1.87
N THR A 51 15.22 -3.33 -3.17
CA THR A 51 15.82 -2.35 -4.07
C THR A 51 14.73 -1.55 -4.77
N PHE A 52 15.01 -0.26 -5.01
CA PHE A 52 14.15 0.61 -5.79
C PHE A 52 14.94 1.09 -7.01
N ALA A 53 14.32 1.00 -8.20
CA ALA A 53 14.84 1.63 -9.40
C ALA A 53 14.33 3.08 -9.48
N VAL A 54 15.25 4.05 -9.46
CA VAL A 54 14.90 5.47 -9.61
C VAL A 54 14.53 5.73 -11.07
N TYR A 55 13.34 6.26 -11.33
CA TYR A 55 12.95 6.69 -12.67
C TYR A 55 13.85 7.82 -13.16
N GLY A 56 14.59 7.60 -14.25
CA GLY A 56 15.20 8.68 -15.04
C GLY A 56 16.68 8.58 -15.38
N ASP A 57 17.42 7.58 -14.88
CA ASP A 57 18.81 7.34 -15.29
C ASP A 57 18.92 6.09 -16.18
N ASP A 58 19.62 6.23 -17.31
CA ASP A 58 19.95 5.13 -18.26
C ASP A 58 20.83 4.04 -17.62
N GLU A 59 21.30 4.26 -16.40
CA GLU A 59 21.91 3.28 -15.50
C GLU A 59 21.01 3.14 -14.26
N ALA A 60 19.99 2.28 -14.35
CA ALA A 60 19.20 1.88 -13.20
C ALA A 60 20.05 1.02 -12.24
N GLU A 61 21.03 1.63 -11.56
CA GLU A 61 21.65 1.01 -10.40
C GLU A 61 20.56 0.85 -9.35
N GLU A 62 20.26 -0.40 -8.99
CA GLU A 62 19.40 -0.74 -7.86
C GLU A 62 19.94 -0.05 -6.59
N ARG A 63 19.18 0.94 -6.08
CA ARG A 63 19.53 1.64 -4.85
C ARG A 63 18.67 1.14 -3.71
N ILE A 64 19.30 1.00 -2.55
CA ILE A 64 18.62 0.66 -1.31
C ILE A 64 17.96 1.93 -0.79
N ILE A 65 16.69 1.84 -0.42
CA ILE A 65 15.99 2.96 0.22
C ILE A 65 16.63 3.21 1.59
N PRO A 66 17.04 4.45 1.93
CA PRO A 66 17.52 4.77 3.26
C PRO A 66 16.50 4.38 4.32
N PHE A 67 16.94 3.67 5.33
CA PHE A 67 16.08 3.22 6.44
C PHE A 67 16.40 4.02 7.71
N ASP A 68 15.36 4.59 8.32
CA ASP A 68 15.45 5.22 9.64
C ASP A 68 14.94 4.24 10.70
N ILE A 69 15.73 4.06 11.76
CA ILE A 69 15.44 3.15 12.86
C ILE A 69 14.43 3.73 13.87
N ILE A 70 14.11 5.03 13.77
CA ILE A 70 13.14 5.68 14.65
C ILE A 70 11.74 5.51 14.07
N PRO A 71 10.84 4.72 14.72
CA PRO A 71 9.54 4.44 14.15
C PRO A 71 8.62 5.67 14.21
N ARG A 72 7.73 5.76 13.22
CA ARG A 72 6.56 6.65 13.28
C ARG A 72 5.47 5.98 14.11
N VAL A 73 5.13 6.56 15.25
CA VAL A 73 4.09 6.04 16.14
C VAL A 73 2.77 6.77 15.90
N LEU A 74 1.71 6.00 15.76
CA LEU A 74 0.33 6.48 15.85
C LEU A 74 -0.34 5.74 17.00
N THR A 75 -0.95 6.48 17.90
CA THR A 75 -1.79 5.93 18.96
C THR A 75 -3.04 5.29 18.36
N GLN A 76 -3.63 4.35 19.10
CA GLN A 76 -4.87 3.70 18.66
C GLN A 76 -6.03 4.70 18.45
N GLN A 77 -6.06 5.80 19.20
CA GLN A 77 -7.09 6.83 19.04
C GLN A 77 -6.92 7.61 17.72
N GLU A 78 -5.68 8.00 17.39
CA GLU A 78 -5.36 8.63 16.11
C GLU A 78 -5.66 7.69 14.94
N TRP A 79 -5.24 6.42 15.06
CA TRP A 79 -5.47 5.42 14.01
C TRP A 79 -6.96 5.18 13.77
N ARG A 80 -7.79 5.07 14.82
CA ARG A 80 -9.25 4.89 14.64
C ARG A 80 -9.91 6.05 13.89
N LYS A 81 -9.49 7.28 14.17
CA LYS A 81 -9.99 8.47 13.45
C LYS A 81 -9.54 8.43 11.99
N LEU A 82 -8.26 8.12 11.75
CA LEU A 82 -7.68 7.99 10.42
C LEU A 82 -8.36 6.89 9.60
N SER A 83 -8.44 5.67 10.12
CA SER A 83 -9.01 4.52 9.42
C SER A 83 -10.46 4.77 9.01
N THR A 84 -11.27 5.35 9.91
CA THR A 84 -12.66 5.72 9.60
C THR A 84 -12.74 6.72 8.45
N GLY A 85 -11.86 7.72 8.42
CA GLY A 85 -11.79 8.72 7.35
C GLY A 85 -11.32 8.12 6.02
N LEU A 86 -10.33 7.23 6.06
CA LEU A 86 -9.81 6.53 4.89
C LEU A 86 -10.87 5.60 4.28
N GLU A 87 -11.55 4.80 5.10
CA GLU A 87 -12.66 3.94 4.66
C GLU A 87 -13.79 4.75 4.02
N GLN A 88 -14.18 5.87 4.66
CA GLN A 88 -15.18 6.77 4.10
C GLN A 88 -14.77 7.29 2.72
N ARG A 89 -13.52 7.73 2.58
CA ARG A 89 -12.99 8.31 1.34
C ARG A 89 -12.96 7.28 0.22
N VAL A 90 -12.40 6.09 0.46
CA VAL A 90 -12.32 5.02 -0.54
C VAL A 90 -13.71 4.53 -0.95
N LYS A 91 -14.68 4.51 -0.02
CA LYS A 91 -16.08 4.22 -0.35
C LYS A 91 -16.67 5.27 -1.28
N ALA A 92 -16.45 6.56 -1.00
CA ALA A 92 -16.91 7.64 -1.88
C ALA A 92 -16.27 7.59 -3.26
N LEU A 93 -14.97 7.27 -3.36
CA LEU A 93 -14.27 7.10 -4.64
C LEU A 93 -14.83 5.92 -5.47
N ASN A 94 -15.11 4.78 -4.83
CA ASN A 94 -15.76 3.66 -5.50
C ASN A 94 -17.17 4.03 -6.00
N MET A 95 -17.98 4.68 -5.17
CA MET A 95 -19.31 5.15 -5.57
C MET A 95 -19.25 6.17 -6.72
N PHE A 96 -18.26 7.06 -6.71
CA PHE A 96 -18.01 8.01 -7.79
C PHE A 96 -17.69 7.29 -9.10
N LEU A 97 -16.80 6.28 -9.08
CA LEU A 97 -16.48 5.50 -10.27
C LEU A 97 -17.68 4.72 -10.81
N ALA A 98 -18.46 4.09 -9.92
CA ALA A 98 -19.71 3.42 -10.29
C ALA A 98 -20.73 4.37 -10.92
N ASP A 99 -20.81 5.60 -10.42
CA ASP A 99 -21.73 6.61 -10.94
C ASP A 99 -21.30 7.13 -12.32
N ILE A 100 -20.03 7.53 -12.50
CA ILE A 100 -19.57 8.11 -13.77
C ILE A 100 -19.59 7.11 -14.94
N TYR A 101 -19.42 5.82 -14.65
CA TYR A 101 -19.55 4.74 -15.64
C TYR A 101 -20.99 4.20 -15.75
N GLY A 102 -21.89 4.66 -14.89
CA GLY A 102 -23.29 4.26 -14.82
C GLY A 102 -24.24 5.42 -15.10
N ALA A 103 -24.98 5.85 -14.07
CA ALA A 103 -26.07 6.80 -14.21
C ALA A 103 -25.61 8.26 -14.36
N GLY A 104 -24.41 8.61 -13.90
CA GLY A 104 -23.86 9.97 -13.96
C GLY A 104 -24.65 10.98 -13.13
N GLU A 105 -25.23 10.56 -12.00
CA GLU A 105 -26.06 11.40 -11.13
C GLU A 105 -25.29 12.58 -10.55
N ILE A 106 -24.00 12.44 -10.21
CA ILE A 106 -23.17 13.53 -9.69
C ILE A 106 -22.98 14.66 -10.72
N MET A 107 -22.97 14.29 -12.00
CA MET A 107 -22.88 15.25 -13.11
C MET A 107 -24.25 15.86 -13.45
N LYS A 108 -25.33 15.06 -13.41
CA LYS A 108 -26.70 15.56 -13.58
C LYS A 108 -27.09 16.55 -12.47
N ALA A 109 -26.60 16.32 -11.25
CA ALA A 109 -26.76 17.21 -10.11
C ALA A 109 -25.91 18.49 -10.20
N GLY A 110 -24.98 18.59 -11.16
CA GLY A 110 -24.12 19.75 -11.36
C GLY A 110 -23.00 19.90 -10.32
N ILE A 111 -22.70 18.85 -9.54
CA ILE A 111 -21.64 18.88 -8.51
C ILE A 111 -20.27 18.75 -9.17
N ILE A 112 -20.14 17.84 -10.15
CA ILE A 112 -18.93 17.66 -10.96
C ILE A 112 -19.23 18.02 -12.42
N PRO A 113 -18.46 18.94 -13.04
CA PRO A 113 -18.58 19.24 -14.46
C PRO A 113 -18.30 18.00 -15.34
N GLN A 114 -19.17 17.76 -16.32
CA GLN A 114 -19.07 16.61 -17.23
C GLN A 114 -17.77 16.60 -18.05
N ASP A 115 -17.27 17.78 -18.40
CA ASP A 115 -16.06 17.93 -19.21
C ASP A 115 -14.80 17.53 -18.45
N LEU A 116 -14.75 17.71 -17.12
CA LEU A 116 -13.65 17.21 -16.27
C LEU A 116 -13.58 15.68 -16.23
N VAL A 117 -14.71 15.00 -16.47
CA VAL A 117 -14.77 13.53 -16.49
C VAL A 117 -14.56 13.03 -17.91
N TYR A 118 -15.45 13.37 -18.84
CA TYR A 118 -15.48 12.75 -20.18
C TYR A 118 -14.36 13.19 -21.12
N ARG A 119 -13.67 14.30 -20.83
CA ARG A 119 -12.48 14.72 -21.58
C ARG A 119 -11.19 14.31 -20.90
N ASN A 120 -11.26 13.67 -19.74
CA ASN A 120 -10.08 13.18 -19.04
C ASN A 120 -9.48 11.99 -19.82
N PRO A 121 -8.18 12.00 -20.16
CA PRO A 121 -7.55 10.91 -20.90
C PRO A 121 -7.57 9.55 -20.16
N TYR A 122 -7.82 9.56 -18.85
CA TYR A 122 -7.93 8.35 -18.03
C TYR A 122 -9.36 7.81 -17.95
N PHE A 123 -10.37 8.57 -18.41
CA PHE A 123 -11.72 8.04 -18.55
C PHE A 123 -11.75 6.97 -19.63
N ARG A 124 -12.37 5.82 -19.34
CA ARG A 124 -12.44 4.67 -20.26
C ARG A 124 -13.89 4.44 -20.70
N PRO A 125 -14.30 4.90 -21.89
CA PRO A 125 -15.64 4.64 -22.42
C PRO A 125 -15.99 3.15 -22.47
N GLU A 126 -14.98 2.28 -22.57
CA GLU A 126 -15.11 0.83 -22.54
C GLU A 126 -15.69 0.30 -21.23
N MET A 127 -15.62 1.06 -20.13
CA MET A 127 -16.19 0.69 -18.83
C MET A 127 -17.65 1.13 -18.68
N MET A 128 -18.22 1.88 -19.63
CA MET A 128 -19.59 2.37 -19.54
C MET A 128 -20.60 1.21 -19.50
N GLY A 129 -21.45 1.21 -18.47
CA GLY A 129 -22.47 0.17 -18.28
C GLY A 129 -21.92 -1.20 -17.87
N HIS A 130 -20.60 -1.34 -17.68
CA HIS A 130 -20.02 -2.56 -17.14
C HIS A 130 -20.32 -2.68 -15.64
N LYS A 131 -20.99 -3.77 -15.26
CA LYS A 131 -21.27 -4.09 -13.86
C LYS A 131 -20.15 -4.94 -13.28
N LEU A 132 -19.39 -4.36 -12.35
CA LEU A 132 -18.34 -5.07 -11.62
C LEU A 132 -18.92 -5.88 -10.44
N PRO A 133 -18.24 -6.94 -10.00
CA PRO A 133 -18.58 -7.62 -8.75
C PRO A 133 -18.64 -6.61 -7.58
N HIS A 134 -19.81 -6.56 -6.92
CA HIS A 134 -20.10 -5.65 -5.81
C HIS A 134 -19.92 -4.15 -6.10
N ASP A 135 -19.87 -3.76 -7.38
CA ASP A 135 -19.59 -2.39 -7.84
C ASP A 135 -18.25 -1.83 -7.28
N ILE A 136 -17.27 -2.70 -7.02
CA ILE A 136 -15.94 -2.33 -6.53
C ILE A 136 -15.00 -2.09 -7.71
N TYR A 137 -14.56 -0.85 -7.85
CA TYR A 137 -13.57 -0.41 -8.85
C TYR A 137 -12.16 -0.32 -8.28
N ILE A 138 -12.03 0.05 -7.00
CA ILE A 138 -10.76 0.24 -6.30
C ILE A 138 -10.70 -0.80 -5.19
N GLN A 139 -10.07 -1.94 -5.49
CA GLN A 139 -9.86 -3.02 -4.51
C GLN A 139 -8.74 -2.65 -3.51
N ILE A 140 -7.74 -1.90 -3.98
CA ILE A 140 -6.62 -1.42 -3.17
C ILE A 140 -6.46 0.08 -3.46
N ALA A 141 -6.39 0.89 -2.41
CA ALA A 141 -6.16 2.32 -2.49
C ALA A 141 -4.98 2.72 -1.59
N GLY A 142 -3.98 3.39 -2.15
CA GLY A 142 -2.94 4.07 -1.38
C GLY A 142 -3.34 5.52 -1.16
N ILE A 143 -3.45 5.97 0.09
CA ILE A 143 -3.84 7.35 0.40
C ILE A 143 -2.67 8.07 1.06
N ASP A 144 -2.13 9.08 0.37
CA ASP A 144 -0.98 9.82 0.84
C ASP A 144 -1.42 10.88 1.84
N LEU A 145 -0.91 10.78 3.06
CA LEU A 145 -1.30 11.62 4.19
C LEU A 145 -0.12 12.46 4.69
N VAL A 146 -0.42 13.72 5.04
CA VAL A 146 0.47 14.55 5.84
C VAL A 146 -0.22 14.98 7.13
N ARG A 147 0.57 15.07 8.19
CA ARG A 147 0.13 15.56 9.50
C ARG A 147 0.65 16.97 9.68
N THR A 148 -0.20 17.89 10.11
CA THR A 148 0.18 19.30 10.31
C THR A 148 0.18 19.72 11.76
N ASP A 149 -0.59 19.04 12.61
CA ASP A 149 -0.62 19.23 14.05
C ASP A 149 -1.03 17.95 14.81
N ALA A 150 -1.40 18.08 16.09
CA ALA A 150 -1.77 16.94 16.93
C ALA A 150 -3.03 16.19 16.47
N ASP A 151 -3.95 16.82 15.74
CA ASP A 151 -5.25 16.23 15.41
C ASP A 151 -5.60 16.30 13.92
N GLU A 152 -4.80 17.02 13.12
CA GLU A 152 -5.05 17.32 11.72
C GLU A 152 -4.15 16.53 10.76
N PHE A 153 -4.81 15.74 9.93
CA PHE A 153 -4.25 15.02 8.79
C PHE A 153 -4.93 15.48 7.51
N TYR A 154 -4.14 15.60 6.44
CA TYR A 154 -4.60 16.02 5.12
C TYR A 154 -4.21 14.96 4.08
N VAL A 155 -5.15 14.66 3.18
CA VAL A 155 -4.88 13.82 2.01
C VAL A 155 -4.21 14.69 0.95
N LEU A 156 -3.02 14.29 0.51
CA LEU A 156 -2.34 14.90 -0.62
C LEU A 156 -2.76 14.27 -1.95
N GLU A 157 -2.84 12.95 -1.99
CA GLU A 157 -3.07 12.19 -3.23
C GLU A 157 -3.80 10.87 -2.96
N ASP A 158 -4.59 10.43 -3.95
CA ASP A 158 -5.27 9.14 -3.97
C ASP A 158 -4.66 8.25 -5.07
N ASN A 159 -3.98 7.18 -4.67
CA ASN A 159 -3.41 6.17 -5.56
C ASN A 159 -4.40 5.03 -5.75
N ALA A 160 -5.27 5.16 -6.75
CA ALA A 160 -6.38 4.23 -7.03
C ALA A 160 -6.20 3.40 -8.32
N ARG A 161 -4.97 3.26 -8.82
CA ARG A 161 -4.64 2.50 -10.04
C ARG A 161 -3.96 1.19 -9.68
N THR A 162 -2.66 1.27 -9.42
CA THR A 162 -1.80 0.16 -9.02
C THR A 162 -0.90 0.66 -7.88
N PRO A 163 -1.48 0.93 -6.69
CA PRO A 163 -0.70 1.45 -5.56
C PRO A 163 0.37 0.44 -5.15
N SER A 164 1.55 0.94 -4.81
CA SER A 164 2.69 0.16 -4.33
C SER A 164 3.14 0.62 -2.96
N GLY A 165 4.02 -0.14 -2.30
CA GLY A 165 4.60 0.25 -1.01
C GLY A 165 4.47 -0.80 0.10
N VAL A 166 3.63 -1.81 -0.10
CA VAL A 166 3.30 -2.82 0.93
C VAL A 166 4.50 -3.68 1.27
N SER A 167 5.34 -4.02 0.29
CA SER A 167 6.54 -4.81 0.55
C SER A 167 7.45 -4.12 1.57
N TYR A 168 7.67 -2.82 1.39
CA TYR A 168 8.42 -1.99 2.32
C TYR A 168 7.76 -1.91 3.70
N MET A 169 6.44 -1.78 3.79
CA MET A 169 5.73 -1.78 5.07
C MET A 169 5.99 -3.07 5.86
N LEU A 170 5.83 -4.24 5.22
CA LEU A 170 6.02 -5.55 5.83
C LEU A 170 7.47 -5.76 6.26
N GLU A 171 8.40 -5.44 5.37
CA GLU A 171 9.83 -5.64 5.63
C GLU A 171 10.39 -4.66 6.66
N ASN A 172 9.93 -3.41 6.68
CA ASN A 172 10.26 -2.45 7.73
C ASN A 172 9.87 -3.00 9.10
N ARG A 173 8.68 -3.62 9.21
CA ARG A 173 8.25 -4.26 10.46
C ARG A 173 9.15 -5.42 10.85
N GLU A 174 9.45 -6.30 9.91
CA GLU A 174 10.29 -7.48 10.15
C GLU A 174 11.71 -7.10 10.59
N VAL A 175 12.32 -6.13 9.91
CA VAL A 175 13.65 -5.60 10.27
C VAL A 175 13.64 -4.96 11.65
N MET A 176 12.64 -4.14 11.96
CA MET A 176 12.52 -3.50 13.28
C MET A 176 12.37 -4.53 14.40
N MET A 177 11.58 -5.59 14.21
CA MET A 177 11.42 -6.67 15.20
C MET A 177 12.72 -7.44 15.45
N ARG A 178 13.57 -7.59 14.42
CA ARG A 178 14.87 -8.27 14.55
C ARG A 178 15.91 -7.44 15.29
N ILE A 179 15.94 -6.13 15.03
CA ILE A 179 16.97 -5.22 15.60
C ILE A 179 16.57 -4.73 17.00
N PHE A 180 15.27 -4.55 17.26
CA PHE A 180 14.76 -3.96 18.50
C PHE A 180 13.74 -4.86 19.22
N PRO A 181 14.04 -6.16 19.47
CA PRO A 181 13.06 -7.08 20.04
C PRO A 181 12.51 -6.60 21.40
N ASP A 182 13.35 -5.97 22.23
CA ASP A 182 12.95 -5.44 23.54
C ASP A 182 11.97 -4.26 23.40
N LEU A 183 12.16 -3.38 22.42
CA LEU A 183 11.24 -2.28 22.15
C LEU A 183 9.86 -2.80 21.73
N PHE A 184 9.83 -3.88 20.93
CA PHE A 184 8.59 -4.53 20.53
C PHE A 184 7.92 -5.31 21.67
N ALA A 185 8.68 -5.81 22.64
CA ALA A 185 8.13 -6.47 23.82
C ALA A 185 7.41 -5.47 24.76
N ASP A 186 7.91 -4.23 24.84
CA ASP A 186 7.35 -3.18 25.70
C ASP A 186 6.15 -2.45 25.07
N TYR A 187 6.08 -2.39 23.74
CA TYR A 187 4.93 -1.81 23.03
C TYR A 187 3.86 -2.86 22.71
N ARG A 188 2.59 -2.44 22.73
CA ARG A 188 1.48 -3.19 22.13
C ARG A 188 1.27 -2.68 20.71
N ILE A 189 2.03 -3.23 19.77
CA ILE A 189 1.98 -2.84 18.35
C ILE A 189 1.00 -3.76 17.63
N ASP A 190 0.07 -3.17 16.87
CA ASP A 190 -0.83 -3.97 16.02
C ASP A 190 -0.03 -4.63 14.88
N PRO A 191 -0.28 -5.92 14.59
CA PRO A 191 0.41 -6.67 13.55
C PRO A 191 0.06 -6.12 12.16
N VAL A 192 0.98 -6.28 11.21
CA VAL A 192 0.76 -5.92 9.79
C VAL A 192 0.97 -7.13 8.85
N GLU A 193 1.53 -8.21 9.38
CA GLU A 193 1.85 -9.45 8.68
C GLU A 193 0.62 -10.21 8.16
N THR A 194 -0.59 -9.89 8.64
CA THR A 194 -1.85 -10.47 8.14
C THR A 194 -2.29 -9.88 6.80
N TYR A 195 -1.66 -8.78 6.34
CA TYR A 195 -2.03 -8.09 5.11
C TYR A 195 -2.15 -9.03 3.89
N PRO A 196 -1.18 -9.92 3.58
CA PRO A 196 -1.31 -10.79 2.41
C PRO A 196 -2.52 -11.73 2.49
N GLU A 197 -2.79 -12.32 3.65
CA GLU A 197 -3.95 -13.20 3.85
C GLU A 197 -5.27 -12.45 3.63
N GLU A 198 -5.39 -11.25 4.21
CA GLU A 198 -6.56 -10.39 4.07
C GLU A 198 -6.75 -9.90 2.62
N LEU A 199 -5.65 -9.58 1.93
CA LEU A 199 -5.67 -9.21 0.51
C LEU A 199 -6.14 -10.38 -0.35
N LEU A 200 -5.58 -11.58 -0.16
CA LEU A 200 -6.00 -12.76 -0.91
C LEU A 200 -7.49 -13.06 -0.70
N ALA A 201 -7.96 -13.00 0.55
CA ALA A 201 -9.38 -13.18 0.87
C ALA A 201 -10.25 -12.13 0.18
N THR A 202 -9.80 -10.87 0.16
CA THR A 202 -10.49 -9.77 -0.54
C THR A 202 -10.57 -10.03 -2.04
N LEU A 203 -9.46 -10.43 -2.69
CA LEU A 203 -9.43 -10.76 -4.11
C LEU A 203 -10.33 -11.95 -4.47
N LYS A 204 -10.37 -12.99 -3.62
CA LYS A 204 -11.30 -14.11 -3.79
C LYS A 204 -12.76 -13.69 -3.62
N SER A 205 -13.07 -12.73 -2.75
CA SER A 205 -14.43 -12.26 -2.47
C SER A 205 -15.10 -11.52 -3.65
N VAL A 206 -14.28 -10.97 -4.56
CA VAL A 206 -14.74 -10.25 -5.76
C VAL A 206 -14.79 -11.15 -7.01
N ALA A 207 -14.66 -12.46 -6.84
CA ALA A 207 -14.86 -13.40 -7.94
C ALA A 207 -16.26 -13.24 -8.56
N PRO A 208 -16.39 -13.32 -9.90
CA PRO A 208 -17.70 -13.27 -10.55
C PRO A 208 -18.62 -14.38 -10.06
N LEU A 209 -19.93 -14.11 -9.94
CA LEU A 209 -20.93 -15.12 -9.56
C LEU A 209 -21.01 -16.30 -10.55
N SER A 210 -20.51 -16.10 -11.77
CA SER A 210 -20.40 -17.15 -12.79
C SER A 210 -19.18 -18.07 -12.61
N ALA A 211 -18.34 -17.84 -11.60
CA ALA A 211 -17.18 -18.68 -11.35
C ALA A 211 -17.62 -20.12 -11.02
N PRO A 212 -17.05 -21.15 -11.70
CA PRO A 212 -17.52 -22.52 -11.60
C PRO A 212 -17.09 -23.23 -10.29
N GLY A 213 -16.28 -22.58 -9.45
CA GLY A 213 -15.71 -23.18 -8.24
C GLY A 213 -14.87 -22.18 -7.44
N GLU A 214 -13.87 -22.68 -6.72
CA GLU A 214 -12.95 -21.84 -5.98
C GLU A 214 -12.16 -20.92 -6.94
N PRO A 215 -12.11 -19.60 -6.69
CA PRO A 215 -11.44 -18.67 -7.60
C PRO A 215 -9.91 -18.82 -7.54
N THR A 216 -9.32 -18.99 -8.71
CA THR A 216 -7.87 -18.85 -8.92
C THR A 216 -7.51 -17.37 -9.00
N VAL A 217 -6.50 -16.95 -8.25
CA VAL A 217 -5.96 -15.59 -8.25
C VAL A 217 -4.54 -15.65 -8.83
N ALA A 218 -4.19 -14.71 -9.69
CA ALA A 218 -2.85 -14.55 -10.24
C ALA A 218 -2.48 -13.07 -10.29
N LEU A 219 -1.18 -12.76 -10.19
CA LEU A 219 -0.66 -11.39 -10.27
C LEU A 219 -0.04 -11.16 -11.65
N LEU A 220 -0.70 -10.34 -12.47
CA LEU A 220 -0.20 -9.97 -13.79
C LEU A 220 0.86 -8.87 -13.66
N THR A 221 2.07 -9.15 -14.12
CA THR A 221 3.21 -8.24 -14.10
C THR A 221 3.66 -7.85 -15.51
N PRO A 222 4.15 -6.61 -15.72
CA PRO A 222 4.84 -6.22 -16.96
C PRO A 222 6.23 -6.84 -17.12
N GLY A 223 6.71 -7.59 -16.12
CA GLY A 223 7.98 -8.32 -16.15
C GLY A 223 9.16 -7.59 -15.48
N PRO A 224 10.37 -8.19 -15.51
CA PRO A 224 11.53 -7.78 -14.71
C PRO A 224 12.07 -6.37 -14.96
N LEU A 225 11.73 -5.76 -16.10
CA LEU A 225 12.20 -4.41 -16.45
C LEU A 225 11.36 -3.30 -15.78
N ASN A 226 10.35 -3.66 -15.00
CA ASN A 226 9.56 -2.70 -14.23
C ASN A 226 10.18 -2.45 -12.86
N SER A 227 10.23 -1.18 -12.44
CA SER A 227 10.82 -0.76 -11.17
C SER A 227 10.15 -1.37 -9.92
N ALA A 228 8.88 -1.76 -10.02
CA ALA A 228 8.13 -2.41 -8.94
C ALA A 228 8.11 -3.94 -9.05
N TYR A 229 8.88 -4.54 -9.98
CA TYR A 229 8.87 -5.99 -10.18
C TYR A 229 9.23 -6.78 -8.92
N TYR A 230 10.15 -6.26 -8.09
CA TYR A 230 10.45 -6.83 -6.78
C TYR A 230 9.19 -6.94 -5.90
N GLU A 231 8.38 -5.88 -5.83
CA GLU A 231 7.15 -5.91 -5.03
C GLU A 231 6.12 -6.87 -5.63
N HIS A 232 6.04 -6.98 -6.96
CA HIS A 232 5.15 -7.93 -7.63
C HIS A 232 5.51 -9.37 -7.28
N SER A 233 6.79 -9.74 -7.37
CA SER A 233 7.26 -11.09 -7.06
C SER A 233 7.16 -11.40 -5.57
N PHE A 234 7.53 -10.45 -4.72
CA PHE A 234 7.37 -10.55 -3.27
C PHE A 234 5.92 -10.78 -2.87
N LEU A 235 4.99 -9.98 -3.41
CA LEU A 235 3.58 -10.08 -3.06
C LEU A 235 2.97 -11.39 -3.58
N ALA A 236 3.32 -11.81 -4.81
CA ALA A 236 2.86 -13.09 -5.34
C ALA A 236 3.32 -14.28 -4.48
N ASP A 237 4.59 -14.27 -4.02
CA ASP A 237 5.13 -15.27 -3.10
C ASP A 237 4.41 -15.28 -1.75
N LYS A 238 4.23 -14.10 -1.12
CA LYS A 238 3.51 -13.97 0.17
C LYS A 238 2.03 -14.37 0.09
N LEU A 239 1.38 -14.09 -1.04
CA LEU A 239 0.01 -14.49 -1.30
C LEU A 239 -0.11 -15.99 -1.67
N GLY A 240 0.98 -16.63 -2.08
CA GLY A 240 0.97 -18.00 -2.59
C GLY A 240 0.21 -18.13 -3.91
N ILE A 241 0.36 -17.15 -4.81
CA ILE A 241 -0.30 -17.11 -6.12
C ILE A 241 0.71 -17.05 -7.27
N ASP A 242 0.27 -17.41 -8.47
CA ASP A 242 1.11 -17.34 -9.66
C ASP A 242 1.41 -15.89 -10.06
N LEU A 243 2.70 -15.59 -10.26
CA LEU A 243 3.16 -14.37 -10.93
C LEU A 243 3.21 -14.64 -12.44
N VAL A 244 2.43 -13.92 -13.24
CA VAL A 244 2.23 -14.19 -14.67
C VAL A 244 2.51 -12.96 -15.53
N GLU A 245 3.04 -13.18 -16.73
CA GLU A 245 3.12 -12.17 -17.78
C GLU A 245 1.98 -12.33 -18.80
N GLY A 246 1.79 -11.34 -19.67
CA GLY A 246 0.72 -11.37 -20.68
C GLY A 246 0.81 -12.58 -21.63
N SER A 247 2.02 -13.11 -21.88
CA SER A 247 2.23 -14.30 -22.71
C SER A 247 1.74 -15.60 -22.07
N ASP A 248 1.64 -15.63 -20.75
CA ASP A 248 1.23 -16.81 -19.99
C ASP A 248 -0.30 -16.96 -19.99
N LEU A 249 -1.01 -15.91 -20.39
CA LEU A 249 -2.47 -15.87 -20.42
C LEU A 249 -3.01 -16.02 -21.84
N LEU A 250 -4.21 -16.59 -21.95
CA LEU A 250 -4.99 -16.61 -23.19
C LEU A 250 -6.47 -16.45 -22.89
N VAL A 251 -7.22 -15.89 -23.84
CA VAL A 251 -8.68 -15.75 -23.73
C VAL A 251 -9.35 -16.74 -24.67
N ARG A 252 -10.31 -17.52 -24.14
CA ARG A 252 -11.17 -18.40 -24.93
C ARG A 252 -12.57 -18.43 -24.30
N ASP A 253 -13.61 -18.30 -25.13
CA ASP A 253 -15.01 -18.36 -24.70
C ASP A 253 -15.34 -17.42 -23.52
N ASN A 254 -14.81 -16.19 -23.56
CA ASN A 254 -14.93 -15.16 -22.50
C ASN A 254 -14.33 -15.55 -21.13
N VAL A 255 -13.41 -16.51 -21.11
CA VAL A 255 -12.66 -16.91 -19.92
C VAL A 255 -11.17 -16.71 -20.18
N VAL A 256 -10.47 -16.16 -19.18
CA VAL A 256 -9.01 -16.07 -19.18
C VAL A 256 -8.45 -17.36 -18.60
N PHE A 257 -7.53 -18.00 -19.32
CA PHE A 257 -6.82 -19.20 -18.89
C PHE A 257 -5.32 -18.91 -18.77
N MET A 258 -4.69 -19.55 -17.80
CA MET A 258 -3.24 -19.61 -17.66
C MET A 258 -2.69 -20.84 -18.39
N ARG A 259 -1.60 -20.65 -19.15
CA ARG A 259 -0.91 -21.74 -19.84
C ARG A 259 -0.12 -22.57 -18.82
N THR A 260 -0.41 -23.88 -18.75
CA THR A 260 0.39 -24.81 -17.94
C THR A 260 0.81 -26.03 -18.77
N THR A 261 1.78 -26.80 -18.29
CA THR A 261 2.27 -28.02 -18.94
C THR A 261 1.21 -29.12 -19.01
N GLU A 262 0.24 -29.12 -18.10
CA GLU A 262 -0.88 -30.07 -18.04
C GLU A 262 -2.08 -29.64 -18.90
N GLY A 263 -2.00 -28.45 -19.50
CA GLY A 263 -3.09 -27.80 -20.25
C GLY A 263 -3.53 -26.48 -19.62
N PRO A 264 -4.39 -25.69 -20.31
CA PRO A 264 -4.85 -24.40 -19.78
C PRO A 264 -5.67 -24.58 -18.49
N LYS A 265 -5.33 -23.83 -17.45
CA LYS A 265 -6.06 -23.78 -16.15
C LYS A 265 -6.76 -22.44 -15.98
#